data_AF-A0A316QJ95-F1
#
_entry.id   AF-A0A316QJ95-F1
#
_cell.length_a   1.000
_cell.length_b   1.000
_cell.length_c   1.000
_cell.angle_alpha   90.00
_cell.angle_beta   90.00
_cell.angle_gamma   90.00
#
_symmetry.space_group_name_H-M   'P 1'
#
loop_
_entity.id
_entity.type
_entity.pdbx_description
1 polymer ?
#
loop_
_entity_poly.entity_id
_entity_poly.type
_entity_poly.pdbx_seq_one_letter_code
_entity_poly.pdbx_strand_id
1 'polypeptide(L)'
;MDKINHCWPFIVIIVIMFLFFLFFDFLRRKDMKIDYTNKRIRYYIENNNGVDYIIIPYLFWQEGKLNAIKTMFSDRFEYEGRFFRVEFLYHNQAHIPRVDDIFPKGFYRDCKSVIKNIELTSSNYGNINNTYINGDNNQVSIQQSQYFDIETEIQKFIKSENNLSDFDKETLQSFLYQLSKGSPEKNTTKKVVDILNKFLPLTTAIINMIKALTF
;
A
#
# COMPACT_ATOMS: atom_id res chain seq x y z
N MET A 1 50.76 19.03 33.60
CA MET A 1 49.72 18.21 34.26
C MET A 1 48.41 18.70 33.66
N ASP A 2 48.16 18.39 32.38
CA ASP A 2 47.23 19.17 31.52
C ASP A 2 46.37 18.28 30.62
N LYS A 3 45.94 17.11 31.09
CA LYS A 3 45.03 16.23 30.33
C LYS A 3 43.56 16.35 30.72
N ILE A 4 43.24 17.12 31.77
CA ILE A 4 41.89 17.16 32.34
C ILE A 4 40.99 18.20 31.64
N ASN A 5 41.54 19.28 31.09
CA ASN A 5 40.75 20.37 30.50
C ASN A 5 40.12 20.06 29.13
N HIS A 6 40.58 19.02 28.43
CA HIS A 6 40.00 18.64 27.14
C HIS A 6 38.80 17.71 27.23
N CYS A 7 38.50 17.11 28.40
CA CYS A 7 37.44 16.11 28.53
C CYS A 7 36.05 16.72 28.84
N TRP A 8 36.04 17.89 29.50
CA TRP A 8 34.83 18.63 29.85
C TRP A 8 33.91 18.97 28.66
N PRO A 9 34.41 19.52 27.53
CA PRO A 9 33.54 19.81 26.39
C PRO A 9 32.89 18.55 25.81
N PHE A 10 33.59 17.41 25.81
CA PHE A 10 33.01 16.13 25.35
C PHE A 10 31.90 15.64 26.27
N ILE A 11 32.10 15.72 27.59
CA ILE A 11 31.06 15.33 28.56
C ILE A 11 29.83 16.20 28.39
N VAL A 12 30.00 17.52 28.20
CA VAL A 12 28.88 18.44 27.96
C VAL A 12 28.14 18.08 26.66
N ILE A 13 28.85 17.80 25.56
CA ILE A 13 28.23 17.38 24.30
C ILE A 13 27.44 16.08 24.47
N ILE A 14 27.99 15.09 25.18
CA ILE A 14 27.31 13.81 25.42
C ILE A 14 26.03 14.04 26.23
N VAL A 15 26.08 14.86 27.29
CA VAL A 15 24.90 15.18 28.10
C VAL A 15 23.84 15.87 27.26
N ILE A 16 24.24 16.83 26.40
CA ILE A 16 23.31 17.51 25.48
C ILE A 16 22.67 16.52 24.50
N MET A 17 23.46 15.65 23.87
CA MET A 17 22.94 14.62 22.96
C MET A 17 21.96 13.67 23.67
N PHE A 18 22.27 13.29 24.91
CA PHE A 18 21.40 12.45 25.72
C PHE A 18 20.09 13.15 26.08
N LEU A 19 20.13 14.44 26.42
CA LEU A 19 18.92 15.23 26.66
C LEU A 19 18.05 15.34 25.40
N PHE A 20 18.65 15.54 24.21
CA PHE A 20 17.91 15.50 22.95
C PHE A 20 17.27 14.13 22.71
N PHE A 21 18.01 13.04 22.97
CA PHE A 21 17.47 11.70 22.85
C PHE A 21 16.26 11.49 23.77
N LEU A 22 16.36 11.86 25.05
CA LEU A 22 15.24 11.78 25.99
C LEU A 22 14.04 12.63 25.56
N PHE A 23 14.30 13.83 25.03
CA PHE A 23 13.25 14.70 24.52
C PHE A 23 12.47 14.06 23.37
N PHE A 24 13.16 13.50 22.37
CA PHE A 24 12.48 12.83 21.26
C PHE A 24 11.80 11.52 21.67
N ASP A 25 12.38 10.76 22.61
CA ASP A 25 11.70 9.58 23.17
C ASP A 25 10.40 9.97 23.88
N PHE A 26 10.43 11.04 24.67
CA PHE A 26 9.24 11.59 25.31
C PHE A 26 8.17 11.99 24.29
N LEU A 27 8.56 12.71 23.22
CA LEU A 27 7.64 13.10 22.15
C LEU A 27 7.04 11.88 21.43
N ARG A 28 7.85 10.86 21.15
CA ARG A 28 7.40 9.61 20.52
C ARG A 28 6.37 8.88 21.39
N ARG A 29 6.63 8.76 22.70
CA ARG A 29 5.67 8.16 23.64
C ARG A 29 4.36 8.94 23.72
N LYS A 30 4.42 10.27 23.62
CA LYS A 30 3.21 11.11 23.57
C LYS A 30 2.44 10.88 22.28
N ASP A 31 3.14 10.83 21.15
CA ASP A 31 2.54 10.61 19.83
C ASP A 31 1.82 9.26 19.74
N MET A 32 2.42 8.17 20.25
CA MET A 32 1.82 6.84 20.27
C MET A 32 0.51 6.75 21.07
N LYS A 33 0.23 7.70 21.97
CA LYS A 33 -1.01 7.77 22.76
C LYS A 33 -2.10 8.61 22.09
N ILE A 34 -1.78 9.31 21.00
CA ILE A 34 -2.76 10.11 20.28
C ILE A 34 -3.62 9.18 19.44
N ASP A 35 -4.94 9.26 19.62
CA ASP A 35 -5.88 8.65 18.68
C ASP A 35 -5.94 9.50 17.41
N TYR A 36 -5.49 8.91 16.31
CA TYR A 36 -5.47 9.53 15.00
C TYR A 36 -6.68 9.16 14.14
N THR A 37 -7.51 8.20 14.55
CA THR A 37 -8.63 7.65 13.76
C THR A 37 -9.62 8.74 13.32
N ASN A 38 -9.89 9.68 14.21
CA ASN A 38 -10.83 10.78 13.98
C ASN A 38 -10.14 12.10 13.62
N LYS A 39 -8.83 12.09 13.44
CA LYS A 39 -8.06 13.30 13.11
C LYS A 39 -7.86 13.41 11.61
N ARG A 40 -8.10 14.61 11.07
CA ARG A 40 -7.78 14.91 9.68
C ARG A 40 -6.27 14.93 9.50
N ILE A 41 -5.75 13.97 8.76
CA ILE A 41 -4.33 13.92 8.36
C ILE A 41 -4.15 14.84 7.15
N ARG A 42 -3.19 15.77 7.23
CA ARG A 42 -2.82 16.62 6.09
C ARG A 42 -2.01 15.81 5.08
N TYR A 43 -2.37 15.93 3.81
CA TYR A 43 -1.69 15.34 2.67
C TYR A 43 -1.74 16.30 1.48
N TYR A 44 -0.88 16.05 0.50
CA TYR A 44 -0.76 16.82 -0.73
C TYR A 44 -0.81 15.86 -1.92
N ILE A 45 -1.36 16.32 -3.04
CA ILE A 45 -1.33 15.58 -4.30
C ILE A 45 -0.37 16.30 -5.25
N GLU A 46 0.55 15.53 -5.84
CA GLU A 46 1.47 16.02 -6.86
C GLU A 46 1.35 15.19 -8.12
N ASN A 47 1.24 15.86 -9.27
CA ASN A 47 1.37 15.21 -10.56
C ASN A 47 2.83 15.32 -11.03
N ASN A 48 3.48 14.18 -11.23
CA ASN A 48 4.80 14.11 -11.82
C ASN A 48 4.74 13.26 -13.10
N ASN A 49 4.97 13.90 -14.25
CA ASN A 49 4.95 13.26 -15.57
C ASN A 49 3.66 12.46 -15.87
N GLY A 50 2.50 12.99 -15.49
CA GLY A 50 1.21 12.33 -15.72
C GLY A 50 0.85 11.25 -14.69
N VAL A 51 1.69 11.02 -13.68
CA VAL A 51 1.39 10.14 -12.55
C VAL A 51 1.08 10.96 -11.32
N ASP A 52 -0.08 10.73 -10.72
CA ASP A 52 -0.50 11.37 -9.48
C ASP A 52 0.08 10.65 -8.27
N TYR A 53 0.61 11.43 -7.33
CA TYR A 53 1.17 10.95 -6.07
C TYR A 53 0.46 11.62 -4.90
N ILE A 54 0.16 10.84 -3.88
CA ILE A 54 -0.15 11.38 -2.55
C ILE A 54 1.13 11.47 -1.73
N ILE A 55 1.31 12.60 -1.05
CA ILE A 55 2.42 12.89 -0.15
C ILE A 55 1.86 13.28 1.22
N ILE A 56 2.28 12.57 2.25
CA ILE A 56 1.78 12.73 3.62
C ILE A 56 2.98 12.96 4.54
N PRO A 57 3.24 14.20 4.97
CA PRO A 57 4.37 14.47 5.86
C PRO A 57 4.06 14.06 7.30
N TYR A 58 5.09 13.62 8.01
CA TYR A 58 5.08 13.39 9.44
C TYR A 58 6.47 13.71 10.02
N LEU A 59 6.52 14.09 11.29
CA LEU A 59 7.79 14.33 11.98
C LEU A 59 8.42 12.99 12.34
N PHE A 60 9.75 12.86 12.33
CA PHE A 60 10.43 11.58 12.47
C PHE A 60 10.13 10.83 13.79
N TRP A 61 9.65 11.53 14.82
CA TRP A 61 9.26 10.94 16.10
C TRP A 61 7.79 10.52 16.15
N GLN A 62 6.99 10.85 15.13
CA GLN A 62 5.54 10.58 15.09
C GLN A 62 5.20 9.18 14.55
N GLU A 63 5.61 8.14 15.27
CA GLU A 63 5.35 6.75 14.90
C GLU A 63 3.85 6.38 14.96
N GLY A 64 3.10 6.95 15.90
CA GLY A 64 1.66 6.77 16.00
C GLY A 64 0.92 7.35 14.80
N LYS A 65 1.32 8.55 14.36
CA LYS A 65 0.81 9.15 13.11
C LYS A 65 1.14 8.27 11.92
N LEU A 66 2.38 7.77 11.82
CA LEU A 66 2.79 6.88 10.73
C LEU A 66 1.93 5.60 10.66
N ASN A 67 1.64 4.98 11.80
CA ASN A 67 0.78 3.80 11.86
C ASN A 67 -0.66 4.11 11.41
N ALA A 68 -1.19 5.27 11.80
CA ALA A 68 -2.50 5.71 11.35
C ALA A 68 -2.53 5.97 9.83
N ILE A 69 -1.49 6.61 9.28
CA ILE A 69 -1.36 6.81 7.83
C ILE A 69 -1.38 5.46 7.10
N LYS A 70 -0.59 4.48 7.56
CA LYS A 70 -0.55 3.14 6.97
C LYS A 70 -1.93 2.47 6.97
N THR A 71 -2.75 2.72 7.98
CA THR A 71 -4.09 2.15 8.10
C THR A 71 -5.08 2.87 7.18
N MET A 72 -5.15 4.20 7.27
CA MET A 72 -6.10 5.04 6.53
C MET A 72 -5.86 5.05 5.02
N PHE A 73 -4.61 4.99 4.60
CA PHE A 73 -4.20 5.04 3.19
C PHE A 73 -3.72 3.68 2.69
N SER A 74 -4.21 2.58 3.29
CA SER A 74 -3.86 1.21 2.88
C SER A 74 -4.51 0.76 1.58
N ASP A 75 -5.62 1.38 1.19
CA ASP A 75 -6.42 0.95 0.04
C ASP A 75 -7.00 2.13 -0.72
N ARG A 76 -7.91 2.90 -0.11
CA ARG A 76 -8.59 4.01 -0.79
C ARG A 76 -8.85 5.19 0.14
N PHE A 77 -8.88 6.38 -0.44
CA PHE A 77 -9.28 7.60 0.26
C PHE A 77 -10.09 8.51 -0.69
N GLU A 78 -10.86 9.41 -0.09
CA GLU A 78 -11.64 10.41 -0.83
C GLU A 78 -10.92 11.75 -0.83
N TYR A 79 -10.89 12.42 -1.98
CA TYR A 79 -10.38 13.77 -2.12
C TYR A 79 -11.22 14.53 -3.14
N GLU A 80 -11.75 15.70 -2.73
CA GLU A 80 -12.61 16.56 -3.57
C GLU A 80 -13.78 15.80 -4.24
N GLY A 81 -14.40 14.87 -3.52
CA GLY A 81 -15.52 14.06 -4.02
C GLY A 81 -15.13 12.95 -4.99
N ARG A 82 -13.83 12.70 -5.19
CA ARG A 82 -13.30 11.59 -5.99
C ARG A 82 -12.64 10.55 -5.11
N PHE A 83 -12.80 9.29 -5.45
CA PHE A 83 -12.13 8.19 -4.77
C PHE A 83 -10.84 7.83 -5.48
N PHE A 84 -9.78 7.69 -4.70
CA PHE A 84 -8.47 7.30 -5.18
C PHE A 84 -8.06 5.98 -4.55
N ARG A 85 -7.54 5.07 -5.37
CA ARG A 85 -6.85 3.87 -4.90
C ARG A 85 -5.38 4.21 -4.66
N VAL A 86 -4.86 3.77 -3.53
CA VAL A 86 -3.44 3.86 -3.15
C VAL A 86 -2.77 2.54 -3.55
N GLU A 87 -1.70 2.61 -4.35
CA GLU A 87 -1.02 1.38 -4.79
C GLU A 87 -0.06 0.84 -3.73
N PHE A 88 1.01 1.58 -3.48
CA PHE A 88 2.08 1.21 -2.55
C PHE A 88 2.52 2.43 -1.76
N LEU A 89 2.39 2.37 -0.44
CA LEU A 89 2.73 3.47 0.44
C LEU A 89 4.20 3.36 0.91
N TYR A 90 5.09 4.10 0.25
CA TYR A 90 6.48 4.21 0.64
C TYR A 90 6.62 5.19 1.79
N HIS A 91 7.19 4.76 2.92
CA HIS A 91 7.46 5.63 4.07
C HIS A 91 8.94 6.02 4.15
N ASN A 92 9.27 6.84 5.15
CA ASN A 92 10.60 7.42 5.39
C ASN A 92 11.24 8.12 4.18
N GLN A 93 10.43 8.63 3.25
CA GLN A 93 10.94 9.34 2.09
C GLN A 93 11.50 10.71 2.50
N ALA A 94 12.46 11.20 1.72
CA ALA A 94 12.99 12.55 1.89
C ALA A 94 11.84 13.56 1.74
N HIS A 95 11.73 14.46 2.72
CA HIS A 95 10.65 15.42 2.73
C HIS A 95 10.82 16.49 1.66
N ILE A 96 9.75 16.75 0.91
CA ILE A 96 9.68 17.86 -0.04
C ILE A 96 9.15 19.09 0.71
N PRO A 97 9.98 20.14 0.92
CA PRO A 97 9.60 21.30 1.72
C PRO A 97 8.32 21.96 1.23
N ARG A 98 7.45 22.32 2.18
CA ARG A 98 6.20 23.04 1.94
C ARG A 98 6.23 24.40 2.59
N VAL A 99 5.43 25.32 2.02
CA VAL A 99 5.33 26.71 2.51
C VAL A 99 4.75 26.76 3.93
N ASP A 100 3.93 25.77 4.29
CA ASP A 100 3.26 25.66 5.58
C ASP A 100 4.00 24.76 6.59
N ASP A 101 5.26 24.40 6.31
CA ASP A 101 6.09 23.66 7.26
C ASP A 101 6.44 24.50 8.49
N ILE A 102 6.20 23.91 9.65
CA ILE A 102 6.45 24.56 10.95
C ILE A 102 7.92 24.33 11.38
N PHE A 103 8.50 23.19 11.00
CA PHE A 103 9.85 22.80 11.39
C PHE A 103 10.83 22.81 10.20
N PRO A 104 12.15 22.82 10.45
CA PRO A 104 13.13 22.57 9.40
C PRO A 104 12.94 21.20 8.72
N LYS A 105 13.25 21.11 7.42
CA LYS A 105 13.09 19.89 6.60
C LYS A 105 13.65 18.60 7.22
N GLY A 106 14.73 18.71 8.01
CA GLY A 106 15.39 17.56 8.63
C GLY A 106 14.49 16.81 9.63
N PHE A 107 13.51 17.50 10.19
CA PHE A 107 12.55 16.95 11.14
C PHE A 107 11.44 16.13 10.48
N TYR A 108 11.17 16.38 9.20
CA TYR A 108 10.10 15.74 8.46
C TYR A 108 10.56 14.49 7.71
N ARG A 109 9.61 13.60 7.49
CA ARG A 109 9.67 12.46 6.58
C ARG A 109 8.34 12.40 5.84
N ASP A 110 8.38 11.90 4.61
CA ASP A 110 7.18 11.75 3.80
C ASP A 110 6.79 10.28 3.66
N CYS A 111 5.48 10.05 3.70
CA CYS A 111 4.87 8.91 3.04
C CYS A 111 4.51 9.34 1.62
N LYS A 112 4.92 8.56 0.63
CA LYS A 112 4.64 8.80 -0.79
C LYS A 112 3.97 7.57 -1.38
N SER A 113 2.89 7.77 -2.13
CA SER A 113 2.27 6.68 -2.89
C SER A 113 1.76 7.17 -4.23
N VAL A 114 1.74 6.29 -5.22
CA VAL A 114 1.00 6.50 -6.46
C VAL A 114 -0.49 6.34 -6.17
N ILE A 115 -1.29 7.26 -6.71
CA ILE A 115 -2.74 7.21 -6.60
C ILE A 115 -3.37 7.06 -7.97
N LYS A 116 -4.46 6.28 -8.04
CA LYS A 116 -5.24 6.08 -9.25
C LYS A 116 -6.69 6.48 -8.98
N ASN A 117 -7.24 7.29 -9.87
CA ASN A 117 -8.65 7.65 -9.81
C ASN A 117 -9.49 6.38 -10.00
N ILE A 118 -10.41 6.13 -9.08
CA ILE A 118 -11.45 5.12 -9.22
C ILE A 118 -12.63 5.86 -9.85
N GLU A 119 -12.80 5.71 -11.16
CA GLU A 119 -14.08 6.04 -11.76
C GLU A 119 -15.13 5.16 -11.08
N LEU A 120 -16.02 5.79 -10.31
CA LEU A 120 -17.29 5.20 -9.92
C LEU A 120 -18.08 4.96 -11.20
N THR A 121 -17.73 3.90 -11.93
CA THR A 121 -18.67 3.28 -12.85
C THR A 121 -19.84 2.88 -11.96
N SER A 122 -20.93 3.65 -12.06
CA SER A 122 -22.21 3.20 -11.53
C SER A 122 -22.40 1.81 -12.10
N SER A 123 -22.29 0.79 -11.26
CA SER A 123 -22.65 -0.56 -11.64
C SER A 123 -24.15 -0.53 -11.85
N ASN A 124 -24.56 -0.13 -13.06
CA ASN A 124 -25.82 -0.60 -13.62
C ASN A 124 -25.63 -2.11 -13.67
N TYR A 125 -26.10 -2.78 -12.61
CA TYR A 125 -26.43 -4.19 -12.60
C TYR A 125 -27.55 -4.39 -13.64
N GLY A 126 -27.15 -4.26 -14.91
CA GLY A 126 -27.94 -4.67 -16.05
C GLY A 126 -27.93 -6.18 -16.05
N ASN A 127 -29.01 -6.73 -15.53
CA ASN A 127 -29.55 -8.05 -15.84
C ASN A 127 -28.81 -8.74 -17.00
N ILE A 128 -27.85 -9.62 -16.68
CA ILE A 128 -27.14 -10.43 -17.68
C ILE A 128 -28.09 -11.57 -18.06
N ASN A 129 -29.09 -11.24 -18.88
CA ASN A 129 -29.77 -12.24 -19.69
C ASN A 129 -28.94 -12.44 -20.95
N ASN A 130 -28.49 -13.68 -21.14
CA ASN A 130 -27.95 -14.27 -22.36
C ASN A 130 -28.09 -13.38 -23.62
N THR A 131 -26.96 -12.86 -24.09
CA THR A 131 -26.83 -12.47 -25.50
C THR A 131 -25.69 -13.25 -26.12
N TYR A 132 -26.07 -14.19 -26.98
CA TYR A 132 -25.22 -14.74 -28.02
C TYR A 132 -24.62 -13.59 -28.84
N ILE A 133 -23.31 -13.60 -29.07
CA ILE A 133 -22.66 -12.74 -30.05
C ILE A 133 -22.10 -13.64 -31.16
N ASN A 134 -22.72 -13.51 -32.32
CA ASN A 134 -22.24 -13.94 -33.62
C ASN A 134 -21.62 -12.71 -34.30
N GLY A 135 -20.44 -12.85 -34.90
CA GLY A 135 -19.91 -11.93 -35.92
C GLY A 135 -18.94 -10.83 -35.47
N ASP A 136 -17.67 -11.07 -35.80
CA ASP A 136 -16.61 -10.14 -36.22
C ASP A 136 -16.04 -9.04 -35.30
N ASN A 137 -14.76 -9.26 -34.98
CA ASN A 137 -13.68 -8.29 -34.77
C ASN A 137 -13.75 -7.36 -33.54
N ASN A 138 -13.78 -7.93 -32.33
CA ASN A 138 -13.21 -7.28 -31.15
C ASN A 138 -12.64 -8.31 -30.16
N GLN A 139 -11.44 -8.82 -30.43
CA GLN A 139 -10.71 -9.71 -29.52
C GLN A 139 -9.72 -8.92 -28.65
N VAL A 140 -10.18 -8.08 -27.71
CA VAL A 140 -9.27 -7.57 -26.63
C VAL A 140 -9.96 -7.32 -25.26
N SER A 141 -11.27 -7.15 -25.14
CA SER A 141 -11.85 -6.61 -23.88
C SER A 141 -12.34 -7.62 -22.83
N ILE A 142 -12.33 -8.93 -23.10
CA ILE A 142 -12.93 -9.94 -22.19
C ILE A 142 -11.91 -10.56 -21.22
N GLN A 143 -10.65 -10.74 -21.66
CA GLN A 143 -9.62 -11.35 -20.80
C GLN A 143 -9.13 -10.40 -19.70
N GLN A 144 -9.09 -9.09 -19.97
CA GLN A 144 -8.52 -8.10 -19.05
C GLN A 144 -9.38 -7.88 -17.79
N SER A 145 -10.70 -7.96 -17.91
CA SER A 145 -11.61 -7.93 -16.76
C SER A 145 -11.50 -9.19 -15.91
N GLN A 146 -11.40 -10.36 -16.55
CA GLN A 146 -11.24 -11.64 -15.86
C GLN A 146 -9.91 -11.71 -15.07
N TYR A 147 -8.82 -11.15 -15.62
CA TYR A 147 -7.55 -11.03 -14.89
C TYR A 147 -7.66 -10.16 -13.64
N PHE A 148 -8.41 -9.05 -13.71
CA PHE A 148 -8.62 -8.14 -12.59
C PHE A 148 -9.45 -8.77 -11.46
N ASP A 149 -10.46 -9.56 -11.81
CA ASP A 149 -11.30 -10.28 -10.85
C ASP A 149 -10.48 -11.34 -10.09
N ILE A 150 -9.59 -12.05 -10.79
CA ILE A 150 -8.71 -13.07 -10.19
C ILE A 150 -7.65 -12.45 -9.29
N GLU A 151 -7.05 -11.35 -9.72
CA GLU A 151 -6.07 -10.61 -8.91
C GLU A 151 -6.70 -10.16 -7.59
N THR A 152 -7.91 -9.59 -7.66
CA THR A 152 -8.63 -9.08 -6.49
C THR A 152 -8.96 -10.20 -5.49
N GLU A 153 -9.47 -11.33 -5.96
CA GLU A 153 -9.85 -12.43 -5.08
C GLU A 153 -8.64 -13.15 -4.46
N ILE A 154 -7.54 -13.31 -5.20
CA ILE A 154 -6.28 -13.85 -4.64
C ILE A 154 -5.68 -12.88 -3.62
N GLN A 155 -5.70 -11.57 -3.87
CA GLN A 155 -5.23 -10.58 -2.89
C GLN A 155 -6.05 -10.59 -1.61
N LYS A 156 -7.38 -10.72 -1.71
CA LYS A 156 -8.26 -10.90 -0.54
C LYS A 156 -7.90 -12.17 0.21
N PHE A 157 -7.74 -13.29 -0.48
CA PHE A 157 -7.38 -14.57 0.12
C PHE A 157 -6.04 -14.52 0.86
N ILE A 158 -5.00 -13.92 0.28
CA ILE A 158 -3.70 -13.74 0.93
C ILE A 158 -3.82 -12.91 2.23
N LYS A 159 -4.69 -11.89 2.23
CA LYS A 159 -4.90 -11.01 3.39
C LYS A 159 -5.76 -11.66 4.48
N SER A 160 -6.67 -12.55 4.12
CA SER A 160 -7.62 -13.16 5.05
C SER A 160 -7.17 -14.51 5.62
N GLU A 161 -6.34 -15.25 4.89
CA GLU A 161 -5.92 -16.60 5.30
C GLU A 161 -4.61 -16.57 6.11
N ASN A 162 -4.73 -16.79 7.42
CA ASN A 162 -3.62 -16.77 8.35
C ASN A 162 -2.72 -18.02 8.27
N ASN A 163 -3.20 -19.12 7.69
CA ASN A 163 -2.47 -20.39 7.61
C ASN A 163 -1.63 -20.56 6.33
N LEU A 164 -1.52 -19.51 5.51
CA LEU A 164 -0.66 -19.53 4.34
C LEU A 164 0.82 -19.52 4.77
N SER A 165 1.57 -20.53 4.33
CA SER A 165 3.03 -20.55 4.48
C SER A 165 3.67 -19.41 3.68
N ASP A 166 4.86 -18.96 4.10
CA ASP A 166 5.58 -17.90 3.39
C ASP A 166 5.87 -18.28 1.93
N PHE A 167 6.18 -19.56 1.68
CA PHE A 167 6.35 -20.10 0.33
C PHE A 167 5.06 -20.08 -0.50
N ASP A 168 3.92 -20.41 0.10
CA ASP A 168 2.62 -20.33 -0.60
C ASP A 168 2.27 -18.87 -0.92
N LYS A 169 2.55 -17.92 0.00
CA LYS A 169 2.35 -16.48 -0.23
C LYS A 169 3.22 -15.96 -1.37
N GLU A 170 4.50 -16.31 -1.40
CA GLU A 170 5.42 -15.93 -2.47
C GLU A 170 4.95 -16.49 -3.82
N THR A 171 4.49 -17.73 -3.85
CA THR A 171 3.97 -18.36 -5.08
C THR A 171 2.70 -17.66 -5.59
N LEU A 172 1.78 -17.31 -4.70
CA LEU A 172 0.57 -16.55 -5.05
C LEU A 172 0.91 -15.12 -5.51
N GLN A 173 1.86 -14.43 -4.86
CA GLN A 173 2.30 -13.09 -5.29
C GLN A 173 3.02 -13.12 -6.64
N SER A 174 3.84 -14.15 -6.90
CA SER A 174 4.48 -14.34 -8.20
C SER A 174 3.44 -14.53 -9.31
N PHE A 175 2.38 -15.29 -9.04
CA PHE A 175 1.26 -15.45 -9.96
C PHE A 175 0.48 -14.15 -10.20
N LEU A 176 0.21 -13.36 -9.16
CA LEU A 176 -0.39 -12.03 -9.29
C LEU A 176 0.45 -11.11 -10.19
N TYR A 177 1.78 -11.15 -10.03
CA TYR A 177 2.68 -10.40 -10.89
C TYR A 177 2.58 -10.85 -12.35
N GLN A 178 2.54 -12.16 -12.63
CA GLN A 178 2.40 -12.68 -14.00
C GLN A 178 1.02 -12.37 -14.60
N LEU A 179 -0.06 -12.44 -13.81
CA LEU A 179 -1.41 -12.03 -14.20
C LEU A 179 -1.45 -10.57 -14.63
N SER A 180 -0.81 -9.67 -13.87
CA SER A 180 -0.74 -8.24 -14.22
C SER A 180 0.00 -7.96 -15.54
N LYS A 181 0.83 -8.90 -16.00
CA LYS A 181 1.52 -8.87 -17.30
C LYS A 181 0.74 -9.59 -18.41
N GLY A 182 -0.42 -10.19 -18.11
CA GLY A 182 -1.31 -10.84 -19.06
C GLY A 182 -0.83 -12.20 -19.58
N SER A 183 0.22 -12.79 -18.98
CA SER A 183 0.76 -14.08 -19.42
C SER A 183 1.26 -14.91 -18.23
N PRO A 184 0.35 -15.53 -17.47
CA PRO A 184 0.72 -16.48 -16.42
C PRO A 184 1.29 -17.78 -17.02
N GLU A 185 2.45 -18.22 -16.51
CA GLU A 185 3.05 -19.46 -16.94
C GLU A 185 2.22 -20.66 -16.46
N LYS A 186 1.97 -21.64 -17.35
CA LYS A 186 1.19 -22.85 -17.04
C LYS A 186 1.66 -23.59 -15.77
N ASN A 187 2.98 -23.64 -15.54
CA ASN A 187 3.55 -24.28 -14.35
C ASN A 187 3.21 -23.51 -13.07
N THR A 188 3.30 -22.17 -13.12
CA THR A 188 2.93 -21.28 -12.02
C THR A 188 1.43 -21.36 -11.73
N THR A 189 0.59 -21.37 -12.77
CA THR A 189 -0.87 -21.54 -12.63
C THR A 189 -1.23 -22.86 -11.95
N LYS A 190 -0.58 -23.96 -12.34
CA LYS A 190 -0.81 -25.27 -11.71
C LYS A 190 -0.46 -25.25 -10.22
N LYS A 191 0.70 -24.70 -9.86
CA LYS A 191 1.12 -24.55 -8.46
C LYS A 191 0.13 -23.71 -7.64
N VAL A 192 -0.39 -22.64 -8.23
CA VAL A 192 -1.40 -21.78 -7.58
C VAL A 192 -2.70 -22.54 -7.34
N VAL A 193 -3.18 -23.29 -8.33
CA VAL A 193 -4.36 -24.14 -8.16
C VAL A 193 -4.12 -25.20 -7.08
N ASP A 194 -2.94 -25.82 -7.04
CA ASP A 194 -2.57 -26.80 -6.01
C ASP A 194 -2.54 -26.17 -4.60
N ILE A 195 -2.04 -24.94 -4.47
CA ILE A 195 -2.08 -24.17 -3.21
C ILE A 195 -3.52 -23.89 -2.81
N LEU A 196 -4.33 -23.34 -3.71
CA LEU A 196 -5.72 -22.98 -3.45
C LEU A 196 -6.56 -24.19 -3.07
N ASN A 197 -6.33 -25.36 -3.67
CA ASN A 197 -7.03 -26.61 -3.34
C ASN A 197 -6.86 -27.03 -1.88
N LYS A 198 -5.75 -26.65 -1.21
CA LYS A 198 -5.53 -26.94 0.22
C LYS A 198 -6.53 -26.23 1.14
N PHE A 199 -7.17 -25.16 0.65
CA PHE A 199 -8.05 -24.26 1.41
C PHE A 199 -9.50 -24.31 0.93
N LEU A 200 -9.90 -25.41 0.30
CA LEU A 200 -11.31 -25.64 -0.02
C LEU A 200 -12.15 -25.73 1.27
N PRO A 201 -13.40 -25.25 1.24
CA PRO A 201 -14.14 -24.77 0.07
C PRO A 201 -13.93 -23.28 -0.25
N LEU A 202 -13.15 -22.54 0.54
CA LEU A 202 -13.02 -21.08 0.51
C LEU A 202 -12.55 -20.55 -0.85
N THR A 203 -11.71 -21.31 -1.54
CA THR A 203 -11.01 -20.92 -2.77
C THR A 203 -11.66 -21.40 -4.06
N THR A 204 -12.83 -22.06 -3.99
CA THR A 204 -13.51 -22.66 -5.14
C THR A 204 -13.76 -21.66 -6.27
N ALA A 205 -14.21 -20.45 -5.94
CA ALA A 205 -14.47 -19.40 -6.91
C ALA A 205 -13.20 -18.98 -7.66
N ILE A 206 -12.09 -18.79 -6.92
CA ILE A 206 -10.78 -18.41 -7.48
C ILE A 206 -10.28 -19.49 -8.45
N ILE A 207 -10.39 -20.76 -8.05
CA ILE A 207 -9.96 -21.89 -8.89
C ILE A 207 -10.76 -21.94 -10.19
N ASN A 208 -12.06 -21.70 -10.15
CA ASN A 208 -12.90 -21.70 -11.34
C ASN A 208 -12.57 -20.53 -12.28
N MET A 209 -12.29 -19.35 -11.74
CA MET A 209 -11.86 -18.20 -12.53
C MET A 209 -10.50 -18.46 -13.20
N ILE A 210 -9.53 -19.03 -12.48
CA ILE A 210 -8.22 -19.40 -13.06
C ILE A 210 -8.35 -20.44 -14.18
N LYS A 211 -9.22 -21.44 -14.00
CA LYS A 211 -9.49 -22.44 -15.03
C LYS A 211 -10.06 -21.80 -16.30
N ALA A 212 -10.97 -20.83 -16.17
CA ALA A 212 -11.56 -20.11 -17.30
C ALA A 212 -10.56 -19.25 -18.09
N LEU A 213 -9.39 -18.93 -17.52
CA LEU A 213 -8.31 -18.23 -18.23
C LEU A 213 -7.37 -19.16 -19.01
N THR A 214 -7.28 -20.43 -18.61
CA THR A 214 -6.21 -21.34 -19.06
C THR A 214 -6.71 -22.51 -19.93
N PHE A 215 -8.03 -22.66 -20.04
CA PHE A 215 -8.74 -23.64 -20.88
C PHE A 215 -9.86 -22.94 -21.64
#